data_AF-A0A497QYD7-F1
#
_entry.id   AF-A0A497QYD7-F1
#
_cell.length_a   1.000
_cell.length_b   1.000
_cell.length_c   1.000
_cell.angle_alpha   90.00
_cell.angle_beta   90.00
_cell.angle_gamma   90.00
#
_symmetry.space_group_name_H-M   'P 1'
#
loop_
_entity.id
_entity.type
_entity.pdbx_description
1 polymer ?
#
loop_
_entity_poly.entity_id
_entity_poly.type
_entity_poly.pdbx_seq_one_letter_code
_entity_poly.pdbx_strand_id
1 'polypeptide(L)'
;MKAMIKHKVKKIGVAFIILFLIHSFPLLLDAQPEGITFQEGFDNITIITNFMTLKINSLSPYFTWWNSNSSSPSEKFNIKFISIKEFFGDDEILDSPAELGGISYDLAANDWDYRITYDDNSVTVELQLSGLANGAEILFVLTIYNENKAITGTDHFVDALSEIKFDIIVNNWPFSINARGLALFTYVFESLENSAVKIRDGTLKEDGNATQSLQFECSEDKTAFFEWTTFANVYNGANFVKNITVRKASLADPFSLSLPISPSKIPMYLTYPNYGNSLKLVHDPSIGVYPGNYSASVDALSFFSIVTLLVAFVFIRKYSRIKRLQIHKGPKTENLYLG
;
A
#
# COMPACT_ATOMS: atom_id res chain seq x y z
N MET A 1 -62.04 3.95 21.83
CA MET A 1 -61.21 4.04 20.60
C MET A 1 -60.32 5.30 20.51
N LYS A 2 -60.73 6.47 21.01
CA LYS A 2 -59.90 7.72 20.97
C LYS A 2 -58.64 7.72 21.85
N ALA A 3 -58.57 6.91 22.91
CA ALA A 3 -57.41 6.87 23.82
C ALA A 3 -56.19 6.12 23.24
N MET A 4 -56.40 5.16 22.34
CA MET A 4 -55.34 4.30 21.79
C MET A 4 -54.54 4.97 20.65
N ILE A 5 -55.06 6.05 20.06
CA ILE A 5 -54.41 6.82 18.99
C ILE A 5 -53.38 7.80 19.56
N LYS A 6 -53.65 8.41 20.73
CA LYS A 6 -52.73 9.38 21.36
C LYS A 6 -51.38 8.78 21.79
N HIS A 7 -51.33 7.48 22.08
CA HIS A 7 -50.10 6.84 22.57
C HIS A 7 -49.12 6.46 21.43
N LYS A 8 -49.62 6.23 20.20
CA LYS A 8 -48.76 5.94 19.03
C LYS A 8 -48.10 7.19 18.45
N VAL A 9 -48.76 8.36 18.51
CA VAL A 9 -48.22 9.61 17.97
C VAL A 9 -47.04 10.13 18.81
N LYS A 10 -47.05 9.91 20.13
CA LYS A 10 -45.95 10.32 21.03
C LYS A 10 -44.64 9.54 20.79
N LYS A 11 -44.71 8.26 20.38
CA LYS A 11 -43.51 7.45 20.09
C LYS A 11 -42.85 7.81 18.74
N ILE A 12 -43.63 8.30 17.78
CA ILE A 12 -43.10 8.74 16.47
C ILE A 12 -42.38 10.09 16.60
N GLY A 13 -42.89 11.01 17.42
CA GLY A 13 -42.25 12.31 17.65
C GLY A 13 -40.87 12.21 18.32
N VAL A 14 -40.69 11.30 19.29
CA VAL A 14 -39.39 11.11 19.95
C VAL A 14 -38.36 10.45 19.01
N ALA A 15 -38.79 9.53 18.14
CA ALA A 15 -37.92 8.93 17.14
C ALA A 15 -37.41 9.95 16.10
N PHE A 16 -38.26 10.92 15.70
CA PHE A 16 -37.86 11.99 14.79
C PHE A 16 -36.87 12.99 15.41
N ILE A 17 -37.01 13.29 16.71
CA ILE A 17 -36.07 14.19 17.41
C ILE A 17 -34.70 13.53 17.58
N ILE A 18 -34.64 12.22 17.84
CA ILE A 18 -33.37 11.47 17.88
C ILE A 18 -32.72 11.43 16.48
N LEU A 19 -33.51 11.26 15.41
CA LEU A 19 -32.98 11.30 14.03
C LEU A 19 -32.41 12.68 13.65
N PHE A 20 -33.02 13.76 14.15
CA PHE A 20 -32.57 15.13 13.88
C PHE A 20 -31.34 15.51 14.69
N LEU A 21 -31.20 15.01 15.93
CA LEU A 21 -30.03 15.24 16.76
C LEU A 21 -28.79 14.50 16.24
N ILE A 22 -28.94 13.37 15.56
CA ILE A 22 -27.83 12.67 14.88
C ILE A 22 -27.34 13.47 13.65
N HIS A 23 -28.20 14.27 13.00
CA HIS A 23 -27.82 15.12 11.86
C HIS A 23 -27.21 16.47 12.26
N SER A 24 -27.22 16.82 13.55
CA SER A 24 -26.82 18.16 14.04
C SER A 24 -25.41 18.18 14.65
N PHE A 25 -24.77 17.02 14.80
CA PHE A 25 -23.33 16.99 15.08
C PHE A 25 -22.61 17.12 13.74
N PRO A 26 -21.88 18.22 13.48
CA PRO A 26 -20.77 18.12 12.55
C PRO A 26 -19.84 17.08 13.17
N LEU A 27 -19.95 15.83 12.73
CA LEU A 27 -18.82 14.93 12.77
C LEU A 27 -17.71 15.73 12.08
N LEU A 28 -16.70 16.13 12.86
CA LEU A 28 -15.35 16.30 12.34
C LEU A 28 -14.94 14.91 11.82
N LEU A 29 -15.53 14.52 10.69
CA LEU A 29 -14.98 13.54 9.79
C LEU A 29 -13.80 14.28 9.21
N ASP A 30 -12.62 13.99 9.75
CA ASP A 30 -11.39 14.23 9.03
C ASP A 30 -11.60 13.65 7.63
N ALA A 31 -11.50 14.51 6.62
CA ALA A 31 -11.79 14.13 5.24
C ALA A 31 -10.73 13.11 4.83
N GLN A 32 -11.09 11.82 4.81
CA GLN A 32 -10.21 10.84 4.22
C GLN A 32 -10.15 11.10 2.71
N PRO A 33 -8.96 11.02 2.10
CA PRO A 33 -8.80 11.17 0.66
C PRO A 33 -9.73 10.21 -0.09
N GLU A 34 -10.52 10.73 -1.04
CA GLU A 34 -11.43 9.90 -1.83
C GLU A 34 -10.65 8.77 -2.55
N GLY A 35 -11.02 7.52 -2.30
CA GLY A 35 -10.41 6.36 -2.96
C GLY A 35 -9.21 5.74 -2.24
N ILE A 36 -8.79 6.27 -1.08
CA ILE A 36 -7.81 5.62 -0.19
C ILE A 36 -8.47 5.37 1.17
N THR A 37 -8.47 4.12 1.59
CA THR A 37 -8.91 3.73 2.94
C THR A 37 -7.75 3.05 3.66
N PHE A 38 -7.67 3.21 4.98
CA PHE A 38 -6.68 2.49 5.78
C PHE A 38 -7.28 1.91 7.05
N GLN A 39 -6.67 0.81 7.51
CA GLN A 39 -7.00 0.12 8.74
C GLN A 39 -5.73 -0.19 9.52
N GLU A 40 -5.73 0.15 10.80
CA GLU A 40 -4.69 -0.26 11.75
C GLU A 40 -5.08 -1.59 12.41
N GLY A 41 -4.15 -2.54 12.38
CA GLY A 41 -4.17 -3.79 13.12
C GLY A 41 -3.12 -3.79 14.22
N PHE A 42 -2.97 -4.93 14.91
CA PHE A 42 -2.02 -5.05 16.02
C PHE A 42 -0.55 -4.92 15.57
N ASP A 43 -0.19 -5.56 14.46
CA ASP A 43 1.17 -5.65 13.92
C ASP A 43 1.25 -5.23 12.44
N ASN A 44 0.17 -4.63 11.93
CA ASN A 44 0.09 -4.28 10.53
C ASN A 44 -0.83 -3.10 10.27
N ILE A 45 -0.50 -2.37 9.21
CA ILE A 45 -1.32 -1.29 8.65
C ILE A 45 -1.72 -1.74 7.26
N THR A 46 -3.01 -1.69 6.95
CA THR A 46 -3.53 -2.05 5.63
C THR A 46 -4.04 -0.79 4.95
N ILE A 47 -3.53 -0.47 3.77
CA ILE A 47 -4.04 0.58 2.88
C ILE A 47 -4.72 -0.08 1.68
N ILE A 48 -5.93 0.36 1.35
CA ILE A 48 -6.75 -0.17 0.27
C ILE A 48 -7.18 0.98 -0.63
N THR A 49 -6.95 0.82 -1.93
CA THR A 49 -7.51 1.68 -2.98
C THR A 49 -8.42 0.90 -3.91
N ASN A 50 -8.87 1.55 -4.98
CA ASN A 50 -9.61 0.89 -6.05
C ASN A 50 -8.76 -0.08 -6.89
N PHE A 51 -7.43 0.01 -6.82
CA PHE A 51 -6.53 -0.77 -7.67
C PHE A 51 -5.60 -1.69 -6.87
N MET A 52 -5.18 -1.27 -5.68
CA MET A 52 -4.13 -1.92 -4.92
C MET A 52 -4.44 -1.99 -3.43
N THR A 53 -4.10 -3.13 -2.84
CA THR A 53 -4.04 -3.29 -1.40
C THR A 53 -2.58 -3.45 -0.98
N LEU A 54 -2.18 -2.65 0.00
CA LEU A 54 -0.87 -2.68 0.64
C LEU A 54 -1.05 -3.09 2.09
N LYS A 55 -0.25 -4.05 2.54
CA LYS A 55 -0.09 -4.39 3.94
C LYS A 55 1.34 -4.06 4.37
N ILE A 56 1.47 -3.20 5.36
CA ILE A 56 2.72 -2.78 5.97
C ILE A 56 2.84 -3.49 7.31
N ASN A 57 3.95 -4.16 7.57
CA ASN A 57 4.27 -4.62 8.92
C ASN A 57 4.71 -3.42 9.76
N SER A 58 4.04 -3.16 10.89
CA SER A 58 4.35 -1.98 11.72
C SER A 58 5.61 -2.15 12.58
N LEU A 59 6.15 -3.37 12.64
CA LEU A 59 7.30 -3.75 13.47
C LEU A 59 8.56 -4.04 12.64
N SER A 60 8.49 -3.95 11.31
CA SER A 60 9.65 -4.13 10.43
C SER A 60 9.35 -3.58 9.03
N PRO A 61 10.38 -3.20 8.26
CA PRO A 61 10.22 -2.75 6.87
C PRO A 61 9.93 -3.94 5.94
N TYR A 62 8.73 -4.48 6.08
CA TYR A 62 8.17 -5.57 5.28
C TYR A 62 6.83 -5.15 4.72
N PHE A 63 6.77 -5.06 3.39
CA PHE A 63 5.58 -4.64 2.66
C PHE A 63 5.09 -5.79 1.78
N THR A 64 3.78 -6.02 1.81
CA THR A 64 3.09 -6.96 0.93
C THR A 64 2.05 -6.18 0.14
N TRP A 65 2.06 -6.28 -1.19
CA TRP A 65 1.09 -5.59 -2.04
C TRP A 65 0.48 -6.52 -3.08
N TRP A 66 -0.74 -6.22 -3.51
CA TRP A 66 -1.48 -6.99 -4.52
C TRP A 66 -2.61 -6.15 -5.11
N ASN A 67 -3.22 -6.63 -6.19
CA ASN A 67 -4.37 -5.97 -6.82
C ASN A 67 -5.62 -6.09 -5.92
N SER A 68 -6.32 -4.99 -5.64
CA SER A 68 -7.49 -4.98 -4.74
C SER A 68 -8.66 -5.85 -5.22
N ASN A 69 -8.79 -6.06 -6.53
CA ASN A 69 -9.83 -6.93 -7.11
C ASN A 69 -9.48 -8.42 -7.02
N SER A 70 -8.26 -8.75 -6.56
CA SER A 70 -7.83 -10.13 -6.35
C SER A 70 -8.25 -10.59 -4.95
N SER A 71 -9.27 -11.45 -4.90
CA SER A 71 -9.71 -12.11 -3.66
C SER A 71 -8.83 -13.29 -3.26
N SER A 72 -7.88 -13.67 -4.13
CA SER A 72 -7.02 -14.82 -3.91
C SER A 72 -5.69 -14.39 -3.26
N PRO A 73 -5.22 -15.09 -2.21
CA PRO A 73 -3.87 -14.93 -1.67
C PRO A 73 -2.73 -15.15 -2.70
N SER A 74 -3.07 -15.53 -3.94
CA SER A 74 -2.15 -16.02 -4.96
C SER A 74 -1.31 -14.96 -5.67
N GLU A 75 -1.63 -13.68 -5.53
CA GLU A 75 -0.97 -12.57 -6.25
C GLU A 75 -0.34 -11.56 -5.28
N LYS A 76 0.22 -12.07 -4.18
CA LYS A 76 0.88 -11.24 -3.17
C LYS A 76 2.35 -11.09 -3.49
N PHE A 77 2.75 -9.86 -3.78
CA PHE A 77 4.12 -9.43 -3.96
C PHE A 77 4.66 -8.90 -2.64
N ASN A 78 5.94 -9.09 -2.42
CA ASN A 78 6.57 -8.88 -1.12
C ASN A 78 7.93 -8.22 -1.32
N ILE A 79 8.22 -7.23 -0.48
CA ILE A 79 9.55 -6.66 -0.33
C ILE A 79 9.87 -6.61 1.16
N LYS A 80 10.98 -7.23 1.54
CA LYS A 80 11.44 -7.29 2.92
C LYS A 80 12.86 -6.78 3.03
N PHE A 81 13.04 -5.66 3.73
CA PHE A 81 14.36 -5.14 4.06
C PHE A 81 14.88 -5.85 5.31
N ILE A 82 16.07 -6.45 5.19
CA ILE A 82 16.60 -7.38 6.19
C ILE A 82 17.68 -6.72 7.02
N SER A 83 18.64 -6.07 6.39
CA SER A 83 19.77 -5.46 7.10
C SER A 83 20.36 -4.30 6.34
N ILE A 84 20.95 -3.37 7.06
CA ILE A 84 21.83 -2.35 6.50
C ILE A 84 23.23 -2.55 7.08
N LYS A 85 24.25 -2.52 6.24
CA LYS A 85 25.64 -2.77 6.62
C LYS A 85 26.57 -1.86 5.87
N GLU A 86 27.69 -1.49 6.48
CA GLU A 86 28.78 -0.89 5.74
C GLU A 86 29.43 -1.91 4.80
N PHE A 87 30.03 -1.39 3.73
CA PHE A 87 30.95 -2.17 2.93
C PHE A 87 32.28 -1.42 2.74
N PHE A 88 33.32 -2.20 2.51
CA PHE A 88 34.70 -1.78 2.32
C PHE A 88 35.19 -2.29 0.96
N GLY A 89 36.39 -1.91 0.53
CA GLY A 89 36.92 -2.35 -0.75
C GLY A 89 37.87 -1.33 -1.36
N ASP A 90 38.28 -1.61 -2.60
CA ASP A 90 39.19 -0.73 -3.34
C ASP A 90 38.45 0.47 -3.95
N ASP A 91 37.16 0.32 -4.26
CA ASP A 91 36.31 1.34 -4.87
C ASP A 91 34.95 1.51 -4.15
N GLU A 92 33.99 2.17 -4.80
CA GLU A 92 32.66 2.47 -4.27
C GLU A 92 31.61 1.41 -4.68
N ILE A 93 32.04 0.27 -5.20
CA ILE A 93 31.20 -0.82 -5.68
C ILE A 93 31.29 -1.98 -4.69
N LEU A 94 30.15 -2.62 -4.45
CA LEU A 94 30.08 -3.84 -3.66
C LEU A 94 30.16 -5.04 -4.62
N ASP A 95 31.34 -5.64 -4.69
CA ASP A 95 31.65 -6.73 -5.63
C ASP A 95 31.64 -8.10 -4.95
N SER A 96 31.79 -8.16 -3.62
CA SER A 96 31.92 -9.42 -2.90
C SER A 96 31.26 -9.39 -1.51
N PRO A 97 30.68 -10.50 -1.02
CA PRO A 97 30.22 -10.59 0.36
C PRO A 97 31.32 -10.34 1.40
N ALA A 98 32.59 -10.56 1.05
CA ALA A 98 33.72 -10.33 1.94
C ALA A 98 33.98 -8.84 2.24
N GLU A 99 33.41 -7.95 1.43
CA GLU A 99 33.50 -6.49 1.60
C GLU A 99 32.51 -5.97 2.63
N LEU A 100 31.48 -6.75 2.97
CA LEU A 100 30.49 -6.39 3.98
C LEU A 100 31.12 -6.45 5.38
N GLY A 101 30.97 -5.38 6.15
CA GLY A 101 31.55 -5.29 7.49
C GLY A 101 31.12 -4.04 8.24
N GLY A 102 31.91 -3.65 9.24
CA GLY A 102 31.73 -2.38 9.97
C GLY A 102 30.42 -2.32 10.75
N ILE A 103 29.82 -1.13 10.78
CA ILE A 103 28.53 -0.90 11.45
C ILE A 103 27.43 -1.63 10.69
N SER A 104 26.59 -2.37 11.42
CA SER A 104 25.48 -3.13 10.84
C SER A 104 24.29 -3.20 11.78
N TYR A 105 23.09 -3.23 11.19
CA TYR A 105 21.83 -3.41 11.90
C TYR A 105 20.94 -4.42 11.19
N ASP A 106 20.34 -5.32 11.96
CA ASP A 106 19.28 -6.22 11.51
C ASP A 106 17.92 -5.50 11.60
N LEU A 107 17.35 -5.13 10.46
CA LEU A 107 16.12 -4.35 10.40
C LEU A 107 14.89 -5.13 10.87
N ALA A 108 14.96 -6.47 10.99
CA ALA A 108 13.87 -7.30 11.48
C ALA A 108 13.88 -7.53 12.99
N ALA A 109 15.00 -7.25 13.68
CA ALA A 109 15.18 -7.52 15.10
C ALA A 109 15.07 -6.27 16.00
N ASN A 110 14.71 -5.13 15.42
CA ASN A 110 14.62 -3.86 16.13
C ASN A 110 13.17 -3.43 16.36
N ASP A 111 12.97 -2.56 17.36
CA ASP A 111 11.69 -1.94 17.64
C ASP A 111 11.48 -0.75 16.69
N TRP A 112 10.42 -0.83 15.87
CA TRP A 112 10.03 0.23 14.95
C TRP A 112 8.85 1.00 15.52
N ASP A 113 8.95 2.32 15.45
CA ASP A 113 7.82 3.22 15.64
C ASP A 113 7.13 3.47 14.30
N TYR A 114 5.83 3.72 14.33
CA TYR A 114 5.11 4.13 13.13
C TYR A 114 4.20 5.32 13.39
N ARG A 115 3.96 6.07 12.31
CA ARG A 115 3.00 7.17 12.29
C ARG A 115 2.25 7.17 10.96
N ILE A 116 0.94 7.37 11.04
CA ILE A 116 0.09 7.59 9.87
C ILE A 116 -0.29 9.06 9.83
N THR A 117 -0.09 9.70 8.68
CA THR A 117 -0.57 11.05 8.39
C THR A 117 -1.33 11.04 7.07
N TYR A 118 -2.34 11.89 6.96
CA TYR A 118 -3.13 11.98 5.74
C TYR A 118 -3.58 13.42 5.52
N ASP A 119 -3.82 13.73 4.26
CA ASP A 119 -4.46 14.95 3.79
C ASP A 119 -5.44 14.63 2.66
N ASP A 120 -6.03 15.66 2.05
CA ASP A 120 -7.02 15.49 0.98
C ASP A 120 -6.48 14.72 -0.24
N ASN A 121 -5.16 14.64 -0.40
CA ASN A 121 -4.51 14.14 -1.61
C ASN A 121 -3.66 12.88 -1.37
N SER A 122 -3.41 12.49 -0.12
CA SER A 122 -2.46 11.41 0.18
C SER A 122 -2.65 10.78 1.55
N VAL A 123 -2.22 9.52 1.65
CA VAL A 123 -1.98 8.84 2.92
C VAL A 123 -0.51 8.47 2.99
N THR A 124 0.13 8.84 4.09
CA THR A 124 1.54 8.56 4.38
C THR A 124 1.67 7.70 5.62
N VAL A 125 2.47 6.64 5.53
CA VAL A 125 2.88 5.80 6.65
C VAL A 125 4.38 5.90 6.80
N GLU A 126 4.82 6.44 7.93
CA GLU A 126 6.22 6.51 8.30
C GLU A 126 6.54 5.36 9.26
N LEU A 127 7.53 4.54 8.91
CA LEU A 127 8.18 3.60 9.82
C LEU A 127 9.53 4.18 10.20
N GLN A 128 9.81 4.34 11.49
CA GLN A 128 11.05 4.91 12.00
C GLN A 128 11.75 3.93 12.93
N LEU A 129 13.03 3.70 12.65
CA LEU A 129 13.97 3.04 13.55
C LEU A 129 14.92 4.09 14.10
N SER A 130 14.84 4.34 15.40
CA SER A 130 15.65 5.30 16.14
C SER A 130 16.41 4.62 17.29
N GLY A 131 17.23 5.39 18.02
CA GLY A 131 17.95 4.86 19.19
C GLY A 131 19.07 3.86 18.87
N LEU A 132 19.51 3.80 17.61
CA LEU A 132 20.64 2.95 17.21
C LEU A 132 21.91 3.38 17.95
N ALA A 133 22.76 2.40 18.29
CA ALA A 133 23.96 2.64 19.09
C ALA A 133 24.96 3.63 18.43
N ASN A 134 24.93 3.77 17.11
CA ASN A 134 25.73 4.73 16.36
C ASN A 134 25.08 6.13 16.26
N GLY A 135 23.87 6.32 16.80
CA GLY A 135 23.11 7.57 16.72
C GLY A 135 22.43 7.83 15.36
N ALA A 136 22.48 6.87 14.43
CA ALA A 136 21.78 6.98 13.16
C ALA A 136 20.27 6.73 13.33
N GLU A 137 19.50 7.20 12.35
CA GLU A 137 18.07 6.90 12.22
C GLU A 137 17.79 6.38 10.82
N ILE A 138 16.86 5.43 10.72
CA ILE A 138 16.44 4.85 9.44
C ILE A 138 14.93 5.02 9.34
N LEU A 139 14.45 5.55 8.22
CA LEU A 139 13.02 5.73 7.98
C LEU A 139 12.61 5.11 6.65
N PHE A 140 11.41 4.55 6.64
CA PHE A 140 10.67 4.20 5.44
C PHE A 140 9.40 5.04 5.41
N VAL A 141 9.27 5.95 4.44
CA VAL A 141 8.12 6.86 4.33
C VAL A 141 7.27 6.46 3.12
N LEU A 142 6.26 5.63 3.33
CA LEU A 142 5.38 5.14 2.29
C LEU A 142 4.25 6.14 2.04
N THR A 143 4.10 6.62 0.81
CA THR A 143 3.06 7.57 0.42
C THR A 143 2.28 7.06 -0.78
N ILE A 144 0.95 7.05 -0.63
CA ILE A 144 0.03 6.81 -1.73
C ILE A 144 -0.71 8.12 -2.07
N TYR A 145 -0.82 8.42 -3.36
CA TYR A 145 -1.38 9.68 -3.85
C TYR A 145 -2.71 9.45 -4.58
N ASN A 146 -3.60 10.42 -4.46
CA ASN A 146 -4.83 10.54 -5.26
C ASN A 146 -4.59 11.07 -6.67
N GLU A 147 -3.40 11.63 -6.93
CA GLU A 147 -3.00 12.19 -8.21
C GLU A 147 -1.59 11.73 -8.56
N ASN A 148 -1.30 11.60 -9.86
CA ASN A 148 0.03 11.21 -10.31
C ASN A 148 1.08 12.20 -9.80
N LYS A 149 2.18 11.70 -9.24
CA LYS A 149 3.28 12.53 -8.75
C LYS A 149 4.58 12.19 -9.47
N ALA A 150 5.23 13.19 -10.05
CA ALA A 150 6.53 13.02 -10.67
C ALA A 150 7.60 12.71 -9.62
N ILE A 151 8.49 11.76 -9.92
CA ILE A 151 9.73 11.58 -9.16
C ILE A 151 10.77 12.55 -9.71
N THR A 152 11.22 13.48 -8.85
CA THR A 152 12.18 14.51 -9.24
C THR A 152 13.48 13.88 -9.75
N GLY A 153 13.95 14.32 -10.92
CA GLY A 153 15.17 13.78 -11.54
C GLY A 153 14.95 12.54 -12.40
N THR A 154 13.70 12.14 -12.63
CA THR A 154 13.32 11.03 -13.52
C THR A 154 12.21 11.46 -14.50
N ASP A 155 11.93 10.62 -15.50
CA ASP A 155 10.72 10.68 -16.34
C ASP A 155 9.53 9.90 -15.75
N HIS A 156 9.71 9.26 -14.58
CA HIS A 156 8.71 8.41 -13.94
C HIS A 156 7.68 9.24 -13.14
N PHE A 157 6.44 8.77 -13.20
CA PHE A 157 5.33 9.27 -12.39
C PHE A 157 4.80 8.14 -11.54
N VAL A 158 4.72 8.38 -10.23
CA VAL A 158 4.02 7.51 -9.30
C VAL A 158 2.54 7.57 -9.65
N ASP A 159 2.00 6.47 -10.17
CA ASP A 159 0.62 6.40 -10.62
C ASP A 159 -0.35 6.48 -9.44
N ALA A 160 -1.33 7.39 -9.54
CA ALA A 160 -2.34 7.59 -8.52
C ALA A 160 -3.06 6.28 -8.17
N LEU A 161 -3.20 6.01 -6.88
CA LEU A 161 -3.94 4.87 -6.32
C LEU A 161 -3.41 3.46 -6.67
N SER A 162 -2.58 3.28 -7.71
CA SER A 162 -2.03 1.97 -8.13
C SER A 162 -0.54 1.81 -7.81
N GLU A 163 0.12 2.86 -7.35
CA GLU A 163 1.52 2.86 -6.98
C GLU A 163 1.74 3.59 -5.64
N ILE A 164 2.72 3.13 -4.88
CA ILE A 164 3.20 3.74 -3.64
C ILE A 164 4.63 4.17 -3.87
N LYS A 165 4.90 5.45 -3.63
CA LYS A 165 6.27 5.93 -3.42
C LYS A 165 6.68 5.57 -2.00
N PHE A 166 7.89 5.07 -1.77
CA PHE A 166 8.36 4.90 -0.40
C PHE A 166 9.80 5.36 -0.23
N ASP A 167 10.02 6.34 0.64
CA ASP A 167 11.36 6.93 0.77
C ASP A 167 12.19 6.11 1.74
N ILE A 168 13.39 5.74 1.31
CA ILE A 168 14.40 5.16 2.20
C ILE A 168 15.28 6.30 2.66
N ILE A 169 15.19 6.63 3.95
CA ILE A 169 15.94 7.71 4.56
C ILE A 169 16.94 7.13 5.56
N VAL A 170 18.22 7.47 5.40
CA VAL A 170 19.25 7.17 6.39
C VAL A 170 19.81 8.49 6.89
N ASN A 171 19.57 8.78 8.16
CA ASN A 171 19.97 10.03 8.79
C ASN A 171 21.11 9.77 9.77
N ASN A 172 22.04 10.73 9.84
CA ASN A 172 23.12 10.77 10.82
C ASN A 172 24.06 9.53 10.84
N TRP A 173 24.22 8.79 9.74
CA TRP A 173 25.12 7.63 9.73
C TRP A 173 26.61 8.03 9.88
N PRO A 174 27.32 7.56 10.92
CA PRO A 174 28.75 7.84 11.09
C PRO A 174 29.58 6.72 10.47
N PHE A 175 30.09 6.94 9.26
CA PHE A 175 30.87 5.90 8.58
C PHE A 175 32.13 5.53 9.34
N SER A 176 32.42 4.23 9.42
CA SER A 176 33.72 3.73 9.86
C SER A 176 34.85 4.27 8.98
N ILE A 177 36.05 4.37 9.55
CA ILE A 177 37.26 4.74 8.80
C ILE A 177 37.42 3.74 7.64
N ASN A 178 37.62 4.27 6.43
CA ASN A 178 37.75 3.52 5.16
C ASN A 178 36.49 2.81 4.66
N ALA A 179 35.32 2.99 5.29
CA ALA A 179 34.08 2.47 4.73
C ALA A 179 33.81 3.13 3.37
N ARG A 180 33.48 2.30 2.38
CA ARG A 180 33.22 2.70 0.99
C ARG A 180 31.76 3.03 0.74
N GLY A 181 30.86 2.53 1.57
CA GLY A 181 29.45 2.88 1.50
C GLY A 181 28.56 2.04 2.40
N LEU A 182 27.24 2.13 2.18
CA LEU A 182 26.21 1.32 2.81
C LEU A 182 25.59 0.37 1.81
N ALA A 183 25.27 -0.83 2.26
CA ALA A 183 24.54 -1.85 1.53
C ALA A 183 23.26 -2.19 2.30
N LEU A 184 22.12 -1.94 1.67
CA LEU A 184 20.79 -2.30 2.19
C LEU A 184 20.34 -3.59 1.54
N PHE A 185 20.30 -4.67 2.33
CA PHE A 185 19.87 -5.98 1.88
C PHE A 185 18.36 -6.12 1.89
N THR A 186 17.79 -6.59 0.78
CA THR A 186 16.36 -6.81 0.62
C THR A 186 16.06 -8.08 -0.17
N TYR A 187 14.93 -8.71 0.13
CA TYR A 187 14.32 -9.74 -0.71
C TYR A 187 13.07 -9.21 -1.37
N VAL A 188 12.96 -9.41 -2.68
CA VAL A 188 11.74 -9.18 -3.44
C VAL A 188 11.22 -10.52 -3.98
N PHE A 189 9.94 -10.81 -3.76
CA PHE A 189 9.36 -12.11 -4.12
C PHE A 189 7.84 -12.09 -4.26
N GLU A 190 7.31 -13.05 -5.02
CA GLU A 190 5.88 -13.36 -5.07
C GLU A 190 5.61 -14.60 -4.19
N SER A 191 4.53 -14.57 -3.41
CA SER A 191 4.22 -15.63 -2.43
C SER A 191 3.96 -17.01 -3.03
N LEU A 192 3.42 -17.09 -4.26
CA LEU A 192 3.11 -18.36 -4.92
C LEU A 192 4.00 -18.70 -6.12
N GLU A 193 4.95 -17.83 -6.47
CA GLU A 193 5.93 -18.10 -7.52
C GLU A 193 5.30 -18.42 -8.90
N ASN A 194 4.16 -17.79 -9.22
CA ASN A 194 3.44 -17.97 -10.50
C ASN A 194 3.99 -17.07 -11.61
N SER A 195 4.61 -15.96 -11.23
CA SER A 195 5.11 -14.92 -12.11
C SER A 195 6.58 -15.14 -12.44
N ALA A 196 6.93 -14.98 -13.71
CA ALA A 196 8.31 -14.77 -14.10
C ALA A 196 8.75 -13.37 -13.64
N VAL A 197 9.99 -13.23 -13.17
CA VAL A 197 10.54 -11.91 -12.81
C VAL A 197 11.54 -11.44 -13.85
N LYS A 198 11.34 -10.22 -14.36
CA LYS A 198 12.25 -9.57 -15.30
C LYS A 198 12.82 -8.29 -14.70
N ILE A 199 14.12 -8.10 -14.84
CA ILE A 199 14.78 -6.85 -14.50
C ILE A 199 14.75 -5.96 -15.74
N ARG A 200 14.29 -4.73 -15.61
CA ARG A 200 14.22 -3.76 -16.70
C ARG A 200 14.82 -2.44 -16.27
N ASP A 201 15.54 -1.81 -17.18
CA ASP A 201 15.94 -0.43 -17.03
C ASP A 201 14.78 0.51 -17.43
N GLY A 202 14.77 1.73 -16.88
CA GLY A 202 13.83 2.80 -17.24
C GLY A 202 13.91 3.26 -18.70
N THR A 203 13.05 4.22 -19.08
CA THR A 203 12.71 4.51 -20.48
C THR A 203 13.63 5.47 -21.25
N LEU A 204 14.62 6.10 -20.62
CA LEU A 204 15.48 7.06 -21.33
C LEU A 204 16.68 6.40 -22.03
N LYS A 205 16.60 6.40 -23.37
CA LYS A 205 17.70 6.15 -24.31
C LYS A 205 18.67 7.33 -24.30
N GLU A 206 19.96 7.02 -24.36
CA GLU A 206 21.14 7.91 -24.35
C GLU A 206 21.57 8.34 -22.93
N ASP A 207 22.52 7.56 -22.38
CA ASP A 207 23.38 7.83 -21.21
C ASP A 207 22.78 7.88 -19.78
N GLY A 208 21.48 7.68 -19.55
CA GLY A 208 20.89 7.95 -18.22
C GLY A 208 19.62 7.21 -17.84
N ASN A 209 19.70 5.91 -17.55
CA ASN A 209 18.60 5.18 -16.88
C ASN A 209 18.45 5.70 -15.44
N ALA A 210 17.57 6.69 -15.24
CA ALA A 210 17.31 7.30 -13.94
C ALA A 210 16.56 6.36 -12.97
N THR A 211 15.93 5.30 -13.49
CA THR A 211 15.26 4.25 -12.71
C THR A 211 15.59 2.84 -13.21
N GLN A 212 15.42 1.86 -12.34
CA GLN A 212 15.46 0.42 -12.63
C GLN A 212 14.30 -0.28 -11.93
N SER A 213 13.79 -1.36 -12.51
CA SER A 213 12.65 -2.10 -11.96
C SER A 213 12.83 -3.62 -11.99
N LEU A 214 12.25 -4.28 -11.00
CA LEU A 214 11.88 -5.70 -11.01
C LEU A 214 10.40 -5.79 -11.35
N GLN A 215 10.06 -6.45 -12.47
CA GLN A 215 8.70 -6.62 -12.94
C GLN A 215 8.28 -8.09 -12.81
N PHE A 216 7.13 -8.31 -12.19
CA PHE A 216 6.47 -9.62 -12.10
C PHE A 216 5.50 -9.77 -13.28
N GLU A 217 5.68 -10.83 -14.06
CA GLU A 217 4.93 -11.11 -15.28
C GLU A 217 4.28 -12.50 -15.22
N CYS A 218 2.96 -12.57 -15.38
CA CYS A 218 2.20 -13.82 -15.48
C CYS A 218 1.63 -13.92 -16.89
N SER A 219 2.03 -14.94 -17.67
CA SER A 219 1.56 -15.17 -19.04
C SER A 219 1.49 -13.91 -19.92
N GLU A 220 2.65 -13.38 -20.33
CA GLU A 220 2.83 -12.12 -21.12
C GLU A 220 2.32 -10.83 -20.47
N ASP A 221 1.46 -10.91 -19.46
CA ASP A 221 0.88 -9.78 -18.75
C ASP A 221 1.75 -9.36 -17.57
N LYS A 222 1.96 -8.05 -17.42
CA LYS A 222 2.63 -7.48 -16.26
C LYS A 222 1.65 -7.34 -15.10
N THR A 223 2.04 -7.80 -13.91
CA THR A 223 1.13 -7.81 -12.76
C THR A 223 1.52 -6.76 -11.72
N ALA A 224 2.80 -6.70 -11.38
CA ALA A 224 3.33 -5.81 -10.36
C ALA A 224 4.81 -5.47 -10.59
N PHE A 225 5.29 -4.47 -9.87
CA PHE A 225 6.68 -4.06 -9.95
C PHE A 225 7.22 -3.52 -8.62
N PHE A 226 8.53 -3.58 -8.50
CA PHE A 226 9.34 -2.78 -7.57
C PHE A 226 10.32 -1.96 -8.40
N GLU A 227 10.26 -0.64 -8.30
CA GLU A 227 11.09 0.31 -9.04
C GLU A 227 11.91 1.16 -8.07
N TRP A 228 13.12 1.56 -8.48
CA TRP A 228 13.97 2.45 -7.70
C TRP A 228 14.76 3.39 -8.59
N THR A 229 15.08 4.58 -8.07
CA THR A 229 15.94 5.53 -8.75
C THR A 229 17.39 5.06 -8.70
N THR A 230 18.16 5.27 -9.77
CA THR A 230 19.60 4.93 -9.80
C THR A 230 20.47 5.98 -9.12
N PHE A 231 19.84 6.89 -8.37
CA PHE A 231 20.49 7.92 -7.58
C PHE A 231 19.73 8.14 -6.26
N ALA A 232 20.44 8.73 -5.30
CA ALA A 232 19.90 9.19 -4.03
C ALA A 232 20.40 10.60 -3.74
N ASN A 233 19.56 11.39 -3.08
CA ASN A 233 19.84 12.77 -2.72
C ASN A 233 20.49 12.82 -1.32
N VAL A 234 21.54 13.62 -1.16
CA VAL A 234 22.26 13.80 0.10
C VAL A 234 22.06 15.22 0.61
N TYR A 235 21.74 15.36 1.88
CA TYR A 235 21.46 16.62 2.55
C TYR A 235 22.30 16.80 3.81
N ASN A 236 22.60 18.06 4.13
CA ASN A 236 23.11 18.50 5.42
C ASN A 236 22.04 19.36 6.10
N GLY A 237 21.29 18.76 7.02
CA GLY A 237 20.04 19.35 7.51
C GLY A 237 19.04 19.50 6.37
N ALA A 238 18.54 20.72 6.14
CA ALA A 238 17.63 21.03 5.03
C ALA A 238 18.34 21.35 3.70
N ASN A 239 19.66 21.48 3.70
CA ASN A 239 20.41 21.91 2.54
C ASN A 239 20.80 20.71 1.68
N PHE A 240 20.41 20.73 0.41
CA PHE A 240 20.89 19.76 -0.57
C PHE A 240 22.41 19.91 -0.77
N VAL A 241 23.12 18.77 -0.82
CA VAL A 241 24.57 18.70 -0.97
C VAL A 241 24.95 18.14 -2.34
N LYS A 242 24.48 16.94 -2.66
CA LYS A 242 24.83 16.22 -3.90
C LYS A 242 23.88 15.06 -4.18
N ASN A 243 23.95 14.52 -5.39
CA ASN A 243 23.42 13.21 -5.74
C ASN A 243 24.53 12.17 -5.68
N ILE A 244 24.20 10.96 -5.24
CA ILE A 244 25.09 9.79 -5.35
C ILE A 244 24.41 8.73 -6.21
N THR A 245 25.20 7.91 -6.89
CA THR A 245 24.68 6.79 -7.67
C THR A 245 24.30 5.65 -6.74
N VAL A 246 23.08 5.13 -6.91
CA VAL A 246 22.60 3.91 -6.25
C VAL A 246 22.85 2.75 -7.19
N ARG A 247 23.49 1.70 -6.70
CA ARG A 247 23.75 0.48 -7.49
C ARG A 247 23.02 -0.70 -6.90
N LYS A 248 22.72 -1.67 -7.76
CA LYS A 248 22.24 -2.99 -7.37
C LYS A 248 23.41 -3.96 -7.39
N ALA A 249 23.68 -4.63 -6.28
CA ALA A 249 24.58 -5.78 -6.24
C ALA A 249 23.77 -7.06 -5.97
N SER A 250 24.01 -8.08 -6.81
CA SER A 250 23.40 -9.40 -6.67
C SER A 250 24.49 -10.38 -6.22
N LEU A 251 24.78 -10.35 -4.93
CA LEU A 251 25.72 -11.28 -4.32
C LEU A 251 24.98 -12.50 -3.81
N ALA A 252 25.59 -13.68 -3.94
CA ALA A 252 25.10 -14.87 -3.26
C ALA A 252 25.07 -14.59 -1.75
N ASP A 253 23.94 -14.88 -1.10
CA ASP A 253 23.74 -14.62 0.32
C ASP A 253 24.82 -15.37 1.15
N PRO A 254 25.70 -14.67 1.90
CA PRO A 254 26.71 -15.31 2.72
C PRO A 254 26.10 -16.16 3.86
N PHE A 255 24.82 -15.97 4.19
CA PHE A 255 24.07 -16.81 5.14
C PHE A 255 23.38 -18.00 4.48
N SER A 256 23.47 -18.17 3.16
CA SER A 256 23.01 -19.35 2.44
C SER A 256 23.97 -20.54 2.59
N LEU A 257 24.44 -20.81 3.81
CA LEU A 257 24.91 -22.13 4.19
C LEU A 257 23.67 -22.98 4.49
N SER A 258 23.26 -23.79 3.52
CA SER A 258 22.39 -24.98 3.64
C SER A 258 20.86 -24.88 3.53
N LEU A 259 20.27 -23.78 3.07
CA LEU A 259 18.86 -23.79 2.64
C LEU A 259 18.75 -23.48 1.15
N PRO A 260 18.03 -24.30 0.35
CA PRO A 260 17.74 -23.94 -1.02
C PRO A 260 16.98 -22.61 -0.98
N ILE A 261 17.63 -21.54 -1.46
CA ILE A 261 16.95 -20.28 -1.77
C ILE A 261 15.81 -20.69 -2.72
N SER A 262 14.56 -20.58 -2.25
CA SER A 262 13.43 -20.82 -3.14
C SER A 262 13.62 -19.92 -4.36
N PRO A 263 13.51 -20.43 -5.59
CA PRO A 263 13.80 -19.67 -6.82
C PRO A 263 12.98 -18.37 -6.96
N SER A 264 12.00 -18.14 -6.09
CA SER A 264 11.15 -16.94 -6.01
C SER A 264 11.70 -15.75 -5.24
N LYS A 265 12.72 -15.93 -4.38
CA LYS A 265 13.29 -14.82 -3.62
C LYS A 265 14.46 -14.23 -4.37
N ILE A 266 14.34 -12.96 -4.73
CA ILE A 266 15.39 -12.22 -5.40
C ILE A 266 16.18 -11.47 -4.33
N PRO A 267 17.34 -11.98 -3.88
CA PRO A 267 18.24 -11.23 -3.01
C PRO A 267 18.86 -10.09 -3.80
N MET A 268 18.86 -8.90 -3.21
CA MET A 268 19.64 -7.78 -3.73
C MET A 268 20.12 -6.87 -2.63
N TYR A 269 21.24 -6.21 -2.91
CA TYR A 269 21.71 -5.07 -2.15
C TYR A 269 21.47 -3.81 -2.98
N LEU A 270 20.79 -2.83 -2.38
CA LEU A 270 20.86 -1.45 -2.84
C LEU A 270 22.05 -0.80 -2.15
N THR A 271 23.02 -0.34 -2.92
CA THR A 271 24.28 0.19 -2.38
C THR A 271 24.40 1.69 -2.62
N TYR A 272 24.93 2.35 -1.59
CA TYR A 272 25.08 3.79 -1.49
C TYR A 272 26.55 4.09 -1.19
N PRO A 273 27.31 4.69 -2.12
CA PRO A 273 28.68 5.13 -1.86
C PRO A 273 28.75 6.03 -0.62
N ASN A 274 29.89 6.05 0.05
CA ASN A 274 30.10 6.86 1.25
C ASN A 274 29.81 8.34 0.94
N TYR A 275 28.68 8.80 1.47
CA TYR A 275 28.15 10.12 1.14
C TYR A 275 28.63 11.21 2.09
N GLY A 276 29.35 10.85 3.16
CA GLY A 276 29.83 11.74 4.21
C GLY A 276 29.20 11.44 5.57
N ASN A 277 29.95 11.71 6.64
CA ASN A 277 29.51 11.43 8.00
C ASN A 277 28.36 12.32 8.43
N SER A 278 27.40 11.71 9.12
CA SER A 278 26.28 12.39 9.77
C SER A 278 25.44 13.23 8.80
N LEU A 279 25.38 12.85 7.53
CA LEU A 279 24.50 13.44 6.53
C LEU A 279 23.21 12.64 6.42
N LYS A 280 22.21 13.24 5.76
CA LYS A 280 20.93 12.61 5.44
C LYS A 280 20.95 12.13 4.00
N LEU A 281 20.73 10.83 3.80
CA LEU A 281 20.46 10.21 2.51
C LEU A 281 18.94 10.08 2.32
N VAL A 282 18.44 10.36 1.11
CA VAL A 282 17.06 10.11 0.69
C VAL A 282 17.07 9.41 -0.65
N HIS A 283 16.45 8.24 -0.73
CA HIS A 283 16.30 7.44 -1.95
C HIS A 283 14.80 7.19 -2.19
N ASP A 284 14.36 7.29 -3.44
CA ASP A 284 12.94 7.39 -3.83
C ASP A 284 12.44 6.15 -4.63
N PRO A 285 12.39 4.94 -4.06
CA PRO A 285 11.76 3.80 -4.72
C PRO A 285 10.23 3.82 -4.71
N SER A 286 9.64 2.90 -5.48
CA SER A 286 8.22 2.67 -5.54
C SER A 286 7.84 1.19 -5.73
N ILE A 287 6.63 0.85 -5.34
CA ILE A 287 5.99 -0.45 -5.62
C ILE A 287 4.60 -0.20 -6.20
N GLY A 288 4.18 -1.03 -7.14
CA GLY A 288 2.87 -0.87 -7.75
C GLY A 288 2.34 -2.13 -8.41
N VAL A 289 1.09 -2.01 -8.87
CA VAL A 289 0.41 -2.98 -9.72
C VAL A 289 0.10 -2.34 -11.07
N TYR A 290 0.08 -3.13 -12.14
CA TYR A 290 -0.35 -2.61 -13.44
C TYR A 290 -1.89 -2.68 -13.55
N PRO A 291 -2.62 -1.54 -13.54
CA PRO A 291 -4.09 -1.54 -13.49
C PRO A 291 -4.74 -2.03 -14.80
N GLY A 292 -3.98 -2.13 -15.89
CA GLY A 292 -4.48 -2.45 -17.23
C GLY A 292 -4.98 -3.88 -17.47
N ASN A 293 -4.72 -4.82 -16.56
CA ASN A 293 -4.94 -6.24 -16.85
C ASN A 293 -6.22 -6.85 -16.23
N TYR A 294 -6.99 -6.10 -15.45
CA TYR A 294 -8.26 -6.57 -14.91
C TYR A 294 -9.33 -5.48 -14.94
N SER A 295 -9.84 -5.21 -16.14
CA SER A 295 -11.07 -4.46 -16.34
C SER A 295 -12.29 -5.30 -15.90
N ALA A 296 -12.47 -5.44 -14.59
CA ALA A 296 -13.79 -5.64 -14.02
C ALA A 296 -14.03 -4.47 -13.06
N SER A 297 -14.57 -3.39 -13.62
CA SER A 297 -14.89 -2.20 -12.85
C SER A 297 -15.81 -2.56 -11.68
N VAL A 298 -15.49 -2.03 -10.51
CA VAL A 298 -16.33 -2.07 -9.31
C VAL A 298 -17.73 -1.44 -9.57
N ASP A 299 -17.88 -0.71 -10.68
CA ASP A 299 -19.17 -0.25 -11.22
C ASP A 299 -20.14 -1.38 -11.58
N ALA A 300 -19.66 -2.60 -11.87
CA ALA A 300 -20.54 -3.74 -12.09
C ALA A 300 -21.28 -4.13 -10.80
N LEU A 301 -20.62 -4.07 -9.64
CA LEU A 301 -21.21 -4.42 -8.34
C LEU A 301 -22.21 -3.37 -7.84
N SER A 302 -21.96 -2.08 -8.11
CA SER A 302 -22.92 -1.01 -7.80
C SER A 302 -24.19 -1.13 -8.66
N PHE A 303 -24.08 -1.51 -9.94
CA PHE A 303 -25.23 -1.82 -10.78
C PHE A 303 -26.07 -2.99 -10.25
N PHE A 304 -25.47 -4.07 -9.75
CA PHE A 304 -26.21 -5.19 -9.19
C PHE A 304 -27.00 -4.81 -7.92
N SER A 305 -26.46 -3.93 -7.08
CA SER A 305 -27.12 -3.46 -5.85
C SER A 305 -28.35 -2.58 -6.15
N ILE A 306 -28.26 -1.70 -7.15
CA ILE A 306 -29.37 -0.84 -7.59
C ILE A 306 -30.47 -1.69 -8.26
N VAL A 307 -30.07 -2.68 -9.07
CA VAL A 307 -31.02 -3.60 -9.72
C VAL A 307 -31.74 -4.48 -8.70
N THR A 308 -31.06 -4.99 -7.67
CA THR A 308 -31.71 -5.78 -6.61
C THR A 308 -32.68 -4.94 -5.76
N LEU A 309 -32.35 -3.69 -5.45
CA LEU A 309 -33.25 -2.75 -4.76
C LEU A 309 -34.50 -2.42 -5.60
N LEU A 310 -34.34 -2.21 -6.92
CA LEU A 310 -35.45 -1.98 -7.84
C LEU A 310 -36.36 -3.21 -7.95
N VAL A 311 -35.79 -4.42 -8.06
CA VAL A 311 -36.56 -5.67 -8.09
C VAL A 311 -37.32 -5.87 -6.77
N ALA A 312 -36.68 -5.66 -5.63
CA ALA A 312 -37.34 -5.74 -4.32
C ALA A 312 -38.49 -4.74 -4.21
N PHE A 313 -38.31 -3.50 -4.69
CA PHE A 313 -39.36 -2.48 -4.69
C PHE A 313 -40.55 -2.85 -5.59
N VAL A 314 -40.29 -3.40 -6.79
CA VAL A 314 -41.34 -3.90 -7.69
C VAL A 314 -42.12 -5.06 -7.04
N PHE A 315 -41.44 -6.00 -6.38
CA PHE A 315 -42.09 -7.10 -5.66
C PHE A 315 -42.95 -6.61 -4.50
N ILE A 316 -42.46 -5.69 -3.68
CA ILE A 316 -43.22 -5.09 -2.56
C ILE A 316 -44.47 -4.38 -3.08
N ARG A 317 -44.36 -3.63 -4.19
CA ARG A 317 -45.49 -2.92 -4.80
C ARG A 317 -46.53 -3.89 -5.37
N LYS A 318 -46.09 -4.97 -6.04
CA LYS A 318 -46.96 -6.02 -6.59
C LYS A 318 -47.69 -6.78 -5.47
N TYR A 319 -46.97 -7.17 -4.41
CA TYR A 319 -47.54 -7.86 -3.25
C TYR A 319 -48.58 -6.99 -2.53
N SER A 320 -48.29 -5.69 -2.34
CA SER A 320 -49.22 -4.74 -1.73
C SER A 320 -50.51 -4.57 -2.54
N ARG A 321 -50.44 -4.63 -3.88
CA ARG A 321 -51.61 -4.53 -4.76
C ARG A 321 -52.48 -5.78 -4.69
N ILE A 322 -51.88 -6.97 -4.66
CA ILE A 322 -52.59 -8.25 -4.51
C ILE A 322 -53.34 -8.30 -3.18
N LYS A 323 -52.69 -7.88 -2.09
CA LYS A 323 -53.32 -7.85 -0.75
C LYS A 323 -54.53 -6.90 -0.70
N ARG A 324 -54.49 -5.75 -1.37
CA ARG A 324 -55.67 -4.84 -1.48
C ARG A 324 -56.82 -5.48 -2.26
N LEU A 325 -56.51 -6.22 -3.34
CA LEU A 325 -57.54 -6.88 -4.16
C LEU A 325 -58.23 -8.04 -3.43
N GLN A 326 -57.53 -8.74 -2.53
CA GLN A 326 -58.12 -9.78 -1.69
C GLN A 326 -59.05 -9.20 -0.61
N ILE A 327 -58.75 -8.01 -0.09
CA ILE A 327 -59.61 -7.33 0.90
C ILE A 327 -60.89 -6.77 0.27
N HIS A 328 -60.93 -6.54 -1.05
CA HIS A 328 -62.11 -6.05 -1.77
C HIS A 328 -63.03 -7.14 -2.32
N LYS A 329 -62.62 -8.41 -2.30
CA LYS A 329 -63.56 -9.53 -2.53
C LYS A 329 -64.24 -9.86 -1.20
N GLY A 330 -65.20 -9.02 -0.81
CA GLY A 330 -66.14 -9.36 0.25
C GLY A 330 -66.91 -10.65 -0.10
N PRO A 331 -67.40 -11.38 0.92
CA PRO A 331 -68.10 -12.64 0.70
C PRO A 331 -69.26 -12.42 -0.26
N LYS A 332 -69.29 -13.18 -1.37
CA LYS A 332 -70.48 -13.27 -2.21
C LYS A 332 -71.58 -13.88 -1.33
N THR A 333 -72.56 -13.08 -0.97
CA THR A 333 -73.81 -13.55 -0.36
C THR A 333 -74.50 -14.44 -1.39
N GLU A 334 -74.44 -15.75 -1.17
CA GLU A 334 -75.32 -16.71 -1.83
C GLU A 334 -76.74 -16.47 -1.34
N ASN A 335 -77.61 -16.01 -2.24
CA ASN A 335 -79.05 -15.97 -1.99
C ASN A 335 -79.56 -17.42 -1.98
N LEU A 336 -79.82 -17.94 -0.79
CA LEU A 336 -80.65 -19.11 -0.57
C LEU A 336 -82.09 -18.77 -1.00
N TYR A 337 -82.49 -19.28 -2.16
CA TYR A 337 -83.90 -19.48 -2.50
C TYR A 337 -84.39 -20.70 -1.72
N LEU A 338 -85.36 -20.50 -0.83
CA LEU A 338 -86.25 -21.52 -0.31
C LEU A 338 -87.68 -21.14 -0.73
N GLY A 339 -88.42 -22.13 -1.22
CA GLY A 339 -89.84 -22.01 -1.56
C GLY A 339 -90.77 -22.05 -0.36
#